data_AF-A0A953JHY9-F1
#
_entry.id   AF-A0A953JHY9-F1
#
_cell.length_a   1.000
_cell.length_b   1.000
_cell.length_c   1.000
_cell.angle_alpha   90.00
_cell.angle_beta   90.00
_cell.angle_gamma   90.00
#
_symmetry.space_group_name_H-M   'P 1'
#
loop_
_entity.id
_entity.type
_entity.pdbx_description
1 polymer ?
#
loop_
_entity_poly.entity_id
_entity_poly.type
_entity_poly.pdbx_seq_one_letter_code
_entity_poly.pdbx_strand_id
1 'polypeptide(L)'
;MAELLGILLALLLAGLVWLLRRLFRRMRDWLAGWRRLPGRLRVARALGRSQAARIAALTAELEHSRLALRLAERELARLRAGHPGRDDRFLRAKRAFALRFHPDRVWAPAAERAIRRAIFQEFWAELRRIERG
;
A
#
# COMPACT_ATOMS: atom_id res chain seq x y z
N MET A 1 65.00 65.72 0.20
CA MET A 1 63.81 65.21 0.94
C MET A 1 62.63 64.90 0.03
N ALA A 2 62.26 65.78 -0.91
CA ALA A 2 61.14 65.54 -1.84
C ALA A 2 61.33 64.34 -2.80
N GLU A 3 62.56 64.09 -3.27
CA GLU A 3 62.85 62.97 -4.17
C GLU A 3 62.69 61.59 -3.49
N LEU A 4 63.08 61.48 -2.22
CA LEU A 4 62.90 60.26 -1.43
C LEU A 4 61.42 59.95 -1.18
N LEU A 5 60.59 60.99 -0.99
CA LEU A 5 59.13 60.84 -0.88
C LEU A 5 58.51 60.35 -2.19
N GLY A 6 58.99 60.82 -3.34
CA GLY A 6 58.53 60.38 -4.66
C GLY A 6 58.81 58.89 -4.91
N ILE A 7 60.02 58.44 -4.56
CA ILE A 7 60.42 57.03 -4.70
C ILE A 7 59.60 56.14 -3.75
N LEU A 8 59.40 56.57 -2.50
CA LEU A 8 58.58 55.83 -1.53
C LEU A 8 57.13 55.69 -2.01
N LEU A 9 56.55 56.75 -2.57
CA LEU A 9 55.20 56.74 -3.11
C LEU A 9 55.07 55.79 -4.32
N ALA A 10 56.07 55.79 -5.22
CA ALA A 10 56.10 54.91 -6.38
C ALA A 10 56.15 53.43 -5.97
N LEU A 11 56.95 53.08 -4.96
CA LEU A 11 57.02 51.71 -4.42
C LEU A 11 55.71 51.28 -3.76
N LEU A 12 55.07 52.18 -3.03
CA LEU A 12 53.76 51.94 -2.41
C LEU A 12 52.68 51.67 -3.46
N LEU A 13 52.62 52.48 -4.52
CA LEU A 13 51.68 52.32 -5.63
C LEU A 13 51.94 51.01 -6.39
N ALA A 14 53.21 50.68 -6.67
CA ALA A 14 53.56 49.42 -7.33
C ALA A 14 53.17 48.19 -6.49
N GLY A 15 53.40 48.24 -5.17
CA GLY A 15 52.99 47.20 -4.23
C GLY A 15 51.46 47.03 -4.19
N LEU A 16 50.72 48.14 -4.17
CA LEU A 16 49.25 48.13 -4.18
C LEU A 16 48.68 47.51 -5.46
N VAL A 17 49.22 47.91 -6.62
CA VAL A 17 48.81 47.35 -7.93
C VAL A 17 49.09 45.85 -8.00
N TRP A 18 50.24 45.40 -7.46
CA TRP A 18 50.58 43.99 -7.41
C TRP A 18 49.60 43.19 -6.52
N LEU A 19 49.26 43.73 -5.35
CA LEU A 19 48.31 43.11 -4.42
C LEU A 19 46.91 43.00 -5.05
N LEU A 20 46.43 44.08 -5.67
CA LEU A 20 45.14 44.12 -6.37
C LEU A 20 45.09 43.10 -7.50
N ARG A 21 46.13 42.99 -8.33
CA ARG A 21 46.21 41.97 -9.39
C ARG A 21 46.21 40.55 -8.84
N ARG A 22 46.80 40.32 -7.67
CA ARG A 22 46.84 39.01 -7.02
C ARG A 22 45.46 38.62 -6.47
N LEU A 23 44.77 39.57 -5.83
CA LEU A 23 43.40 39.41 -5.34
C LEU A 23 42.43 39.15 -6.49
N PHE A 24 42.55 39.92 -7.57
CA PHE A 24 41.69 39.78 -8.76
C PHE A 24 41.84 38.39 -9.41
N ARG A 25 43.06 37.86 -9.49
CA ARG A 25 43.31 36.49 -9.99
C ARG A 25 42.64 35.44 -9.11
N ARG A 26 42.80 35.53 -7.79
CA ARG A 26 42.16 34.60 -6.83
C ARG A 26 40.63 34.64 -6.93
N MET A 27 40.07 35.84 -7.02
CA MET A 27 38.62 36.03 -7.14
C MET A 27 38.09 35.44 -8.45
N ARG A 28 38.82 35.60 -9.55
CA ARG A 28 38.47 35.04 -10.86
C ARG A 28 38.45 33.51 -10.84
N ASP A 29 39.44 32.87 -10.23
CA ASP A 29 39.52 31.41 -10.17
C ASP A 29 38.42 30.84 -9.26
N TRP A 30 38.08 31.53 -8.17
CA TRP A 30 36.94 31.20 -7.32
C TRP A 30 35.60 31.30 -8.05
N LEU A 31 35.37 32.40 -8.80
CA LEU A 31 34.17 32.58 -9.63
C LEU A 31 34.08 31.54 -10.77
N ALA A 32 35.21 31.13 -11.36
CA ALA A 32 35.25 30.08 -12.36
C ALA A 32 34.89 28.69 -11.79
N GLY A 33 35.29 28.41 -10.53
CA GLY A 33 34.88 27.21 -9.80
C GLY A 33 33.38 27.17 -9.53
N TRP A 34 32.77 28.30 -9.18
CA TRP A 34 31.32 28.41 -8.95
C TRP A 34 30.48 28.14 -10.19
N ARG A 35 30.97 28.49 -11.39
CA ARG A 35 30.30 28.17 -12.66
C ARG A 35 30.22 26.66 -12.98
N ARG A 36 30.94 25.78 -12.27
CA ARG A 36 30.88 24.31 -12.46
C ARG A 36 29.81 23.61 -11.61
N LEU A 37 29.12 24.32 -10.72
CA LEU A 37 28.06 23.76 -9.88
C LEU A 37 26.71 23.43 -10.58
N PRO A 38 26.27 24.05 -11.70
CA PRO A 38 24.94 23.80 -12.25
C PRO A 38 24.79 22.41 -12.91
N GLY A 39 25.90 21.74 -13.24
CA GLY A 39 25.87 20.40 -13.84
C GLY A 39 25.33 19.33 -12.88
N ARG A 40 25.71 19.39 -11.60
CA ARG A 40 25.30 18.41 -10.59
C ARG A 40 23.79 18.47 -10.30
N LEU A 41 23.20 19.67 -10.33
CA LEU A 41 21.77 19.87 -10.16
C LEU A 41 20.95 19.31 -11.35
N ARG A 42 21.48 19.37 -12.57
CA ARG A 42 20.82 18.77 -13.75
C ARG A 42 20.81 17.26 -13.67
N VAL A 43 21.93 16.64 -13.25
CA VAL A 43 22.03 15.19 -13.07
C VAL A 43 21.10 14.71 -11.96
N ALA A 44 21.08 15.40 -10.81
CA ALA A 44 20.17 15.09 -9.71
C ALA A 44 18.68 15.18 -10.14
N ARG A 45 18.31 16.20 -10.92
CA ARG A 45 16.96 16.33 -11.47
C ARG A 45 16.62 15.24 -12.48
N ALA A 46 17.57 14.86 -13.34
CA ALA A 46 17.35 13.79 -14.31
C ALA A 46 17.11 12.43 -13.61
N LEU A 47 17.90 12.14 -12.57
CA LEU A 47 17.70 10.97 -11.71
C LEU A 47 16.37 11.02 -10.96
N GLY A 48 15.99 12.19 -10.43
CA GLY A 48 14.69 12.36 -9.78
C GLY A 48 13.50 12.11 -10.72
N ARG A 49 13.58 12.54 -11.99
CA ARG A 49 12.53 12.27 -12.98
C ARG A 49 12.41 10.79 -13.33
N SER A 50 13.51 10.08 -13.47
CA SER A 50 13.46 8.64 -13.78
C SER A 50 12.94 7.83 -12.59
N GLN A 51 13.28 8.21 -11.36
CA GLN A 51 12.72 7.62 -10.15
C GLN A 51 11.22 7.91 -10.01
N ALA A 52 10.79 9.16 -10.22
CA ALA A 52 9.38 9.52 -10.20
C ALA A 52 8.56 8.75 -11.25
N ALA A 53 9.11 8.58 -12.46
CA ALA A 53 8.46 7.79 -13.51
C ALA A 53 8.31 6.32 -13.14
N ARG A 54 9.32 5.72 -12.49
CA ARG A 54 9.25 4.34 -12.00
C ARG A 54 8.21 4.17 -10.89
N ILE A 55 8.15 5.11 -9.95
CA ILE A 55 7.14 5.08 -8.88
C ILE A 55 5.74 5.19 -9.48
N ALA A 56 5.54 6.11 -10.43
CA ALA A 56 4.27 6.28 -11.12
C ALA A 56 3.82 5.01 -11.88
N ALA A 57 4.74 4.33 -12.56
CA ALA A 57 4.46 3.06 -13.24
C ALA A 57 4.04 1.96 -12.26
N LEU A 58 4.80 1.79 -11.16
CA LEU A 58 4.48 0.82 -10.11
C LEU A 58 3.13 1.11 -9.43
N THR A 59 2.80 2.39 -9.21
CA THR A 59 1.49 2.75 -8.65
C THR A 59 0.35 2.43 -9.60
N ALA A 60 0.54 2.64 -10.92
CA ALA A 60 -0.48 2.30 -11.91
C ALA A 60 -0.71 0.79 -12.01
N GLU A 61 0.36 -0.02 -11.94
CA GLU A 61 0.25 -1.48 -11.90
C GLU A 61 -0.46 -1.98 -10.63
N LEU A 62 -0.20 -1.36 -9.47
CA LEU A 62 -0.90 -1.68 -8.23
C LEU A 62 -2.39 -1.33 -8.29
N GLU A 63 -2.74 -0.19 -8.86
CA GLU A 63 -4.14 0.20 -9.06
C GLU A 63 -4.86 -0.77 -10.00
N HIS A 64 -4.22 -1.16 -11.11
CA HIS A 64 -4.75 -2.15 -12.03
C HIS A 64 -4.99 -3.50 -11.34
N SER A 65 -4.02 -3.97 -10.55
CA SER A 65 -4.13 -5.22 -9.80
C SER A 65 -5.27 -5.18 -8.77
N ARG A 66 -5.43 -4.05 -8.07
CA ARG A 66 -6.53 -3.85 -7.11
C ARG A 66 -7.90 -3.88 -7.78
N LEU A 67 -8.02 -3.31 -8.98
CA LEU A 67 -9.26 -3.37 -9.74
C LEU A 67 -9.59 -4.80 -10.17
N ALA A 68 -8.59 -5.55 -10.65
CA ALA A 68 -8.77 -6.96 -11.01
C ALA A 68 -9.23 -7.81 -9.82
N LEU A 69 -8.62 -7.61 -8.64
CA LEU A 69 -9.04 -8.29 -7.41
C LEU A 69 -10.48 -7.96 -7.02
N ARG A 70 -10.88 -6.69 -7.07
CA ARG A 70 -12.28 -6.29 -6.78
C ARG A 70 -13.28 -6.94 -7.73
N LEU A 71 -12.93 -7.08 -9.01
CA LEU A 71 -13.78 -7.75 -9.98
C LEU A 71 -13.88 -9.25 -9.70
N ALA A 72 -12.75 -9.90 -9.40
CA ALA A 72 -12.71 -11.31 -9.03
C ALA A 72 -13.50 -11.59 -7.73
N GLU A 73 -13.38 -10.72 -6.72
CA GLU A 73 -14.15 -10.82 -5.47
C GLU A 73 -15.66 -10.68 -5.72
N ARG A 74 -16.06 -9.73 -6.58
CA ARG A 74 -17.47 -9.59 -6.96
C ARG A 74 -17.99 -10.82 -7.69
N GLU A 75 -17.20 -11.40 -8.57
CA GLU A 75 -17.58 -12.61 -9.29
C GLU A 75 -17.66 -13.81 -8.33
N LEU A 76 -16.72 -13.96 -7.42
CA LEU A 76 -16.79 -14.97 -6.35
C LEU A 76 -18.01 -14.74 -5.45
N ALA A 77 -18.34 -13.50 -5.10
CA ALA A 77 -19.52 -13.18 -4.32
C ALA A 77 -20.81 -13.52 -5.09
N ARG A 78 -20.87 -13.26 -6.40
CA ARG A 78 -21.98 -13.67 -7.27
C ARG A 78 -22.10 -15.18 -7.36
N LEU A 79 -20.99 -15.88 -7.56
CA LEU A 79 -20.97 -17.35 -7.61
C LEU A 79 -21.40 -17.95 -6.27
N ARG A 80 -20.96 -17.39 -5.13
CA ARG A 80 -21.43 -17.78 -3.79
C ARG A 80 -22.91 -17.50 -3.59
N ALA A 81 -23.39 -16.32 -3.96
CA ALA A 81 -24.80 -15.97 -3.89
C ALA A 81 -25.67 -16.85 -4.81
N GLY A 82 -25.11 -17.29 -5.94
CA GLY A 82 -25.72 -18.22 -6.90
C GLY A 82 -25.44 -19.70 -6.62
N HIS A 83 -24.72 -20.06 -5.56
CA HIS A 83 -24.50 -21.43 -5.11
C HIS A 83 -25.31 -21.72 -3.84
N PRO A 84 -26.61 -22.04 -3.97
CA PRO A 84 -27.40 -22.60 -2.88
C PRO A 84 -26.83 -23.93 -2.35
N GLY A 85 -25.88 -24.56 -3.06
CA GLY A 85 -25.62 -26.00 -2.97
C GLY A 85 -25.04 -26.57 -1.67
N ARG A 86 -24.53 -25.80 -0.71
CA ARG A 86 -24.03 -26.35 0.57
C ARG A 86 -25.04 -26.17 1.69
N ASP A 87 -25.52 -24.95 1.87
CA ASP A 87 -26.52 -24.64 2.89
C ASP A 87 -27.89 -25.21 2.52
N ASP A 88 -28.28 -25.23 1.23
CA ASP A 88 -29.56 -25.82 0.84
C ASP A 88 -29.60 -27.33 1.03
N ARG A 89 -28.50 -28.06 0.84
CA ARG A 89 -28.50 -29.50 1.07
C ARG A 89 -28.69 -29.82 2.54
N PHE A 90 -28.00 -29.11 3.42
CA PHE A 90 -28.17 -29.25 4.87
C PHE A 90 -29.56 -28.80 5.32
N LEU A 91 -30.05 -27.64 4.87
CA LEU A 91 -31.38 -27.13 5.18
C LEU A 91 -32.49 -28.06 4.67
N ARG A 92 -32.34 -28.64 3.46
CA ARG A 92 -33.25 -29.65 2.93
C ARG A 92 -33.24 -30.92 3.77
N ALA A 93 -32.06 -31.42 4.17
CA ALA A 93 -31.93 -32.59 5.02
C ALA A 93 -32.56 -32.35 6.41
N LYS A 94 -32.29 -31.19 7.02
CA LYS A 94 -32.87 -30.77 8.30
C LYS A 94 -34.39 -30.67 8.24
N ARG A 95 -34.93 -30.08 7.16
CA ARG A 95 -36.40 -30.05 6.91
C ARG A 95 -36.96 -31.46 6.74
N ALA A 96 -36.35 -32.31 5.93
CA ALA A 96 -36.80 -33.68 5.72
C ALA A 96 -36.78 -34.50 7.03
N PHE A 97 -35.75 -34.33 7.85
CA PHE A 97 -35.66 -34.93 9.19
C PHE A 97 -36.81 -34.47 10.08
N ALA A 98 -37.04 -33.16 10.20
CA ALA A 98 -38.16 -32.63 10.98
C ALA A 98 -39.50 -33.17 10.49
N LEU A 99 -39.72 -33.21 9.17
CA LEU A 99 -41.00 -33.69 8.62
C LEU A 99 -41.27 -35.16 8.94
N ARG A 100 -40.24 -36.01 8.95
CA ARG A 100 -40.35 -37.46 9.09
C ARG A 100 -40.27 -37.96 10.52
N PHE A 101 -39.52 -37.29 11.39
CA PHE A 101 -39.21 -37.77 12.74
C PHE A 101 -39.79 -36.91 13.86
N HIS A 102 -40.59 -35.87 13.54
CA HIS A 102 -41.23 -35.08 14.59
C HIS A 102 -42.11 -35.96 15.50
N PRO A 103 -41.95 -35.90 16.83
CA PRO A 103 -42.68 -36.77 17.76
C PRO A 103 -44.20 -36.57 17.70
N ASP A 104 -44.66 -35.39 17.27
CA ASP A 104 -46.09 -35.08 17.17
C ASP A 104 -46.73 -35.57 15.84
N ARG A 105 -45.92 -36.05 14.89
CA ARG A 105 -46.40 -36.54 13.58
C ARG A 105 -46.57 -38.04 13.50
N VAL A 106 -46.00 -38.77 14.45
CA VAL A 106 -46.06 -40.23 14.49
C VAL A 106 -46.97 -40.61 15.64
N TRP A 107 -48.03 -41.37 15.34
CA TRP A 107 -48.85 -41.94 16.39
C TRP A 107 -48.02 -43.00 17.14
N ALA A 108 -47.86 -42.78 18.45
CA ALA A 108 -47.14 -43.69 19.34
C ALA A 108 -47.74 -43.60 20.76
N PRO A 109 -47.67 -44.69 21.56
CA PRO A 109 -48.02 -44.69 22.97
C PRO A 109 -47.27 -43.62 23.76
N ALA A 110 -47.84 -43.16 24.88
CA ALA A 110 -47.31 -42.02 25.65
C ALA A 110 -45.84 -42.19 26.07
N ALA A 111 -45.45 -43.39 26.54
CA ALA A 111 -44.08 -43.70 26.94
C ALA A 111 -43.11 -43.64 25.74
N GLU A 112 -43.49 -44.21 24.61
CA GLU A 112 -42.68 -44.19 23.39
C GLU A 112 -42.55 -42.77 22.81
N ARG A 113 -43.61 -41.96 22.92
CA ARG A 113 -43.59 -40.56 22.50
C ARG A 113 -42.61 -39.73 23.31
N ALA A 114 -42.49 -39.98 24.61
CA ALA A 114 -41.52 -39.30 25.47
C ALA A 114 -40.07 -39.60 25.02
N ILE A 115 -39.76 -40.88 24.75
CA ILE A 115 -38.45 -41.31 24.25
C ILE A 115 -38.15 -40.68 22.90
N ARG A 116 -39.09 -40.72 21.95
CA ARG A 116 -38.94 -40.09 20.63
C ARG A 116 -38.72 -38.58 20.71
N ARG A 117 -39.38 -37.91 21.65
CA ARG A 117 -39.20 -36.47 21.88
C ARG A 117 -37.80 -36.17 22.42
N ALA A 118 -37.29 -36.94 23.36
CA ALA A 118 -35.94 -36.77 23.88
C ALA A 118 -34.88 -36.96 22.77
N ILE A 119 -34.97 -38.06 22.01
CA ILE A 119 -34.07 -38.34 20.88
C ILE A 119 -34.14 -37.22 19.84
N PHE A 120 -35.35 -36.81 19.44
CA PHE A 120 -35.52 -35.74 18.47
C PHE A 120 -34.86 -34.44 18.93
N GLN A 121 -35.00 -34.08 20.22
CA GLN A 121 -34.40 -32.87 20.78
C GLN A 121 -32.87 -32.90 20.76
N GLU A 122 -32.26 -34.04 21.12
CA GLU A 122 -30.80 -34.21 21.08
C GLU A 122 -30.26 -34.03 19.65
N PHE A 123 -30.83 -34.75 18.68
CA PHE A 123 -30.44 -34.61 17.28
C PHE A 123 -30.71 -33.21 16.74
N TRP A 124 -31.82 -32.59 17.12
CA TRP A 124 -32.16 -31.25 16.67
C TRP A 124 -31.22 -30.18 17.23
N ALA A 125 -30.75 -30.35 18.48
CA ALA A 125 -29.74 -29.49 19.07
C ALA A 125 -28.42 -29.56 18.29
N GLU A 126 -27.99 -30.77 17.92
CA GLU A 126 -26.78 -30.99 17.13
C GLU A 126 -26.87 -30.38 15.73
N LEU A 127 -28.00 -30.57 15.04
CA LEU A 127 -28.25 -29.93 13.74
C LEU A 127 -28.23 -28.40 13.84
N ARG A 128 -28.76 -27.81 14.90
CA ARG A 128 -28.67 -26.35 15.14
C ARG A 128 -27.26 -25.87 15.51
N ARG A 129 -26.40 -26.74 16.04
CA ARG A 129 -24.99 -26.42 16.29
C ARG A 129 -24.23 -26.34 14.97
N ILE A 130 -24.35 -27.37 14.13
CA ILE A 130 -23.73 -27.43 12.80
C ILE A 130 -24.16 -26.25 11.91
N GLU A 131 -25.44 -25.85 11.99
CA GLU A 131 -25.95 -24.68 11.25
C GLU A 131 -25.34 -23.34 11.68
N ARG A 132 -24.92 -23.23 12.95
CA ARG A 132 -24.38 -21.97 13.51
C ARG A 132 -22.87 -21.84 13.32
N GLY A 133 -22.18 -22.91 12.92
CA GLY A 133 -20.71 -22.96 12.81
C GLY A 133 -20.05 -23.30 14.13
#